data_AF-A0A2C9WIK0-F1
#
_entry.id   AF-A0A2C9WIK0-F1
#
_cell.length_a   1.000
_cell.length_b   1.000
_cell.length_c   1.000
_cell.angle_alpha   90.00
_cell.angle_beta   90.00
_cell.angle_gamma   90.00
#
_symmetry.space_group_name_H-M   'P 1'
#
loop_
_entity.id
_entity.type
_entity.pdbx_description
1 polymer ?
#
loop_
_entity_poly.entity_id
_entity_poly.type
_entity_poly.pdbx_seq_one_letter_code
_entity_poly.pdbx_strand_id
1 'polypeptide(L)'
;MHWSGVQQRRSSWQDGLLGTNCPTPPKWNWTYQFQVKDQIGSLFYFPSLHMQRASGVYGSFIINNRPIIPIPFATPYDDIIILIGDCTKGTIRL
;
A
#
# COMPACT_ATOMS: atom_id res chain seq x y z
N MET A 1 -0.96 8.72 -0.30
CA MET A 1 -0.97 7.27 -0.03
C MET A 1 0.37 6.70 -0.42
N HIS A 2 1.00 5.94 0.46
CA HIS A 2 2.25 5.24 0.23
C HIS A 2 2.02 3.74 0.08
N TRP A 3 2.75 3.12 -0.83
CA TRP A 3 2.62 1.72 -1.25
C TRP A 3 3.82 0.92 -0.72
N SER A 4 3.76 0.52 0.54
CA SER A 4 4.92 -0.07 1.21
C SER A 4 5.33 -1.40 0.58
N GLY A 5 6.61 -1.48 0.22
CA GLY A 5 7.23 -2.63 -0.43
C GLY A 5 7.02 -2.70 -1.94
N VAL A 6 6.20 -1.83 -2.54
CA VAL A 6 6.13 -1.71 -4.00
C VAL A 6 7.40 -1.04 -4.51
N GLN A 7 8.06 -1.66 -5.49
CA GLN A 7 9.20 -1.07 -6.18
C GLN A 7 8.69 -0.08 -7.22
N GLN A 8 8.81 1.21 -6.92
CA GLN A 8 8.42 2.32 -7.79
C GLN A 8 9.38 2.52 -8.99
N ARG A 9 9.57 1.48 -9.80
CA ARG A 9 10.48 1.49 -10.95
C ARG A 9 10.00 2.51 -11.97
N ARG A 10 10.85 3.50 -12.27
CA ARG A 10 10.56 4.61 -13.21
C ARG A 10 9.28 5.39 -12.84
N SER A 11 8.88 5.32 -11.57
CA SER A 11 7.64 5.92 -11.04
C SER A 11 7.86 6.41 -9.61
N SER A 12 9.08 6.81 -9.26
CA SER A 12 9.46 7.20 -7.89
C SER A 12 8.61 8.36 -7.33
N TRP A 13 8.16 9.27 -8.19
CA TRP A 13 7.23 10.34 -7.82
C TRP A 13 5.81 9.84 -7.51
N GLN A 14 5.56 8.53 -7.53
CA GLN A 14 4.27 7.90 -7.20
C GLN A 14 4.32 7.18 -5.84
N ASP A 15 5.49 7.20 -5.19
CA ASP A 15 5.68 6.51 -3.92
C ASP A 15 4.80 7.06 -2.79
N GLY A 16 4.41 8.33 -2.89
CA GLY A 16 3.41 8.95 -2.03
C GLY A 16 3.89 9.30 -0.62
N LEU A 17 5.20 9.18 -0.35
CA LEU A 17 5.86 9.77 0.83
C LEU A 17 6.07 11.28 0.66
N LEU A 18 6.19 11.98 1.79
CA LEU A 18 6.62 13.38 1.81
C LEU A 18 7.98 13.52 1.10
N GLY A 19 8.07 14.45 0.16
CA GLY A 19 9.25 14.67 -0.68
C GLY A 19 9.16 14.03 -2.06
N THR A 20 8.47 12.88 -2.20
CA THR A 20 8.18 12.32 -3.54
C THR A 20 6.91 12.93 -4.14
N ASN A 21 5.94 13.25 -3.28
CA ASN A 21 4.66 13.88 -3.61
C ASN A 21 4.35 14.98 -2.61
N CYS A 22 3.72 16.06 -3.09
CA CYS A 22 3.07 17.01 -2.20
C CYS A 22 1.74 16.42 -1.68
N PRO A 23 1.31 16.77 -0.46
CA PRO A 23 0.01 16.35 0.06
C PRO A 23 -1.14 16.81 -0.85
N THR A 24 -2.09 15.91 -1.13
CA THR A 24 -3.28 16.25 -1.92
C THR A 24 -4.20 17.16 -1.09
N PRO A 25 -4.53 18.37 -1.57
CA PRO A 25 -5.42 19.28 -0.85
C PRO A 25 -6.84 18.71 -0.71
N PRO A 26 -7.62 19.21 0.26
CA PRO A 26 -9.04 18.88 0.34
C PRO A 26 -9.76 19.17 -0.97
N LYS A 27 -10.69 18.29 -1.37
CA LYS A 27 -11.48 18.36 -2.61
C LYS A 27 -10.70 18.09 -3.90
N TRP A 28 -9.45 17.64 -3.81
CA TRP A 28 -8.65 17.25 -4.98
C TRP A 28 -8.52 15.74 -5.06
N ASN A 29 -8.41 15.23 -6.29
CA ASN A 29 -8.19 13.82 -6.57
C ASN A 29 -6.80 13.65 -7.18
N TRP A 30 -6.11 12.59 -6.77
CA TRP A 30 -4.83 12.19 -7.34
C TRP A 30 -4.88 10.72 -7.72
N THR A 31 -4.40 10.41 -8.92
CA THR A 31 -4.41 9.04 -9.44
C THR A 31 -2.99 8.49 -9.44
N TYR A 32 -2.78 7.42 -8.67
CA TYR A 32 -1.52 6.67 -8.70
C TYR A 32 -1.50 5.70 -9.90
N GLN A 33 -0.44 5.75 -10.70
CA GLN A 33 -0.17 4.93 -11.87
C GLN A 33 1.27 4.40 -11.84
N PHE A 34 1.44 3.15 -11.43
CA PHE A 34 2.75 2.50 -11.40
C PHE A 34 2.62 1.03 -11.78
N GLN A 35 3.74 0.41 -12.09
CA GLN A 35 3.81 -1.00 -12.48
C GLN A 35 4.39 -1.84 -11.35
N VAL A 36 3.68 -2.89 -10.94
CA VAL A 36 4.12 -3.86 -9.92
C VAL A 36 4.86 -5.04 -10.54
N LYS A 37 5.80 -4.74 -11.45
CA LYS A 37 6.47 -5.78 -12.25
C LYS A 37 7.46 -6.57 -11.39
N ASP A 38 7.45 -7.90 -11.58
CA ASP A 38 8.38 -8.84 -10.94
C ASP A 38 8.29 -8.88 -9.40
N GLN A 39 7.15 -8.45 -8.85
CA GLN A 39 6.83 -8.57 -7.43
C GLN A 39 5.64 -9.49 -7.24
N ILE A 40 5.72 -10.38 -6.25
CA ILE A 40 4.64 -11.27 -5.83
C ILE A 40 4.67 -11.28 -4.30
N GLY A 41 3.51 -11.14 -3.67
CA GLY A 41 3.40 -11.23 -2.22
C GLY A 41 2.36 -10.28 -1.62
N SER A 42 2.31 -10.32 -0.29
CA SER A 42 1.44 -9.49 0.53
C SER A 42 2.14 -8.19 0.93
N LEU A 43 1.64 -7.08 0.43
CA LEU A 43 2.08 -5.72 0.75
C LEU A 43 0.95 -4.97 1.46
N PHE A 44 1.17 -3.71 1.79
CA PHE A 44 0.16 -2.86 2.40
C PHE A 44 0.35 -1.40 1.99
N TYR A 45 -0.70 -0.62 2.10
CA TYR A 45 -0.68 0.81 1.81
C TYR A 45 -1.18 1.61 3.01
N PHE A 46 -0.70 2.84 3.15
CA PHE A 46 -1.16 3.77 4.19
C PHE A 46 -0.93 5.23 3.76
N PRO A 47 -1.69 6.20 4.28
CA PRO A 47 -1.36 7.62 4.12
C PRO A 47 -0.13 7.97 4.96
N SER A 48 0.88 8.52 4.32
CA SER A 48 2.16 8.86 4.95
C SER A 48 2.18 10.24 5.62
N LEU A 49 1.06 10.98 5.57
CA LEU A 49 1.00 12.33 6.13
C LEU A 49 0.73 12.25 7.63
N HIS A 50 1.61 12.84 8.43
CA HIS A 50 1.52 12.88 9.90
C HIS A 50 1.18 11.50 10.49
N MET A 51 0.15 11.43 11.33
CA MET A 51 -0.31 10.21 11.99
C MET A 51 -1.61 9.68 11.37
N GLN A 52 -1.89 9.96 10.08
CA GLN A 52 -3.09 9.46 9.40
C GLN A 52 -3.13 7.93 9.33
N ARG A 53 -1.98 7.25 9.32
CA ARG A 53 -1.93 5.79 9.46
C ARG A 53 -2.50 5.33 10.82
N ALA A 54 -2.12 6.02 11.90
CA ALA A 54 -2.57 5.68 13.24
C ALA A 54 -4.05 5.98 13.46
N SER A 55 -4.67 6.87 12.65
CA SER A 55 -6.13 7.08 12.67
C SER A 55 -6.92 5.96 11.99
N GLY A 56 -6.29 4.82 11.69
CA GLY A 56 -6.95 3.62 11.17
C GLY A 56 -7.00 3.53 9.65
N VAL A 57 -6.37 4.46 8.93
CA VAL A 57 -6.37 4.43 7.46
C VAL A 57 -5.16 3.64 6.99
N TYR A 58 -5.35 2.37 6.66
CA TYR A 58 -4.37 1.52 6.00
C TYR A 58 -5.09 0.30 5.43
N GLY A 59 -4.44 -0.44 4.54
CA GLY A 59 -5.04 -1.63 3.93
C GLY A 59 -4.01 -2.56 3.32
N SER A 60 -4.43 -3.79 3.08
CA SER A 60 -3.61 -4.80 2.40
C SER A 60 -3.55 -4.55 0.91
N PHE A 61 -2.44 -4.90 0.29
CA PHE A 61 -2.21 -4.85 -1.14
C PHE A 61 -1.58 -6.16 -1.58
N ILE A 62 -2.36 -7.05 -2.18
CA ILE A 62 -1.90 -8.39 -2.55
C ILE A 62 -1.55 -8.42 -4.05
N ILE A 63 -0.34 -8.84 -4.38
CA ILE A 63 0.09 -9.08 -5.75
C ILE A 63 0.23 -10.59 -5.96
N ASN A 64 -0.74 -11.16 -6.66
CA ASN A 64 -0.75 -12.58 -6.98
C ASN A 64 0.18 -12.92 -8.16
N ASN A 65 0.56 -14.18 -8.25
CA ASN A 65 1.34 -14.67 -9.38
C ASN A 65 0.53 -14.55 -10.68
N ARG A 66 1.24 -14.39 -11.79
CA ARG A 66 0.61 -14.48 -13.11
C ARG A 66 0.37 -15.95 -13.45
N PRO A 67 -0.66 -16.28 -14.26
CA PRO A 67 -0.94 -17.66 -14.68
C PRO A 67 0.25 -18.38 -15.33
N ILE A 68 1.16 -17.64 -15.97
CA ILE A 68 2.36 -18.15 -16.64
C ILE A 68 3.48 -18.52 -15.64
N ILE A 69 3.46 -17.96 -14.43
CA ILE A 69 4.51 -18.16 -13.42
C ILE A 69 3.99 -19.16 -12.39
N PRO A 70 4.46 -20.43 -12.41
CA PRO A 70 4.02 -21.41 -11.43
C PRO A 70 4.55 -21.06 -10.04
N ILE A 71 3.73 -21.28 -9.04
CA ILE A 71 4.09 -21.19 -7.62
C ILE A 71 4.82 -22.48 -7.18
N PRO A 72 5.82 -22.41 -6.28
CA PRO A 72 6.58 -23.58 -5.84
C PRO A 72 5.82 -24.46 -4.83
N PHE A 73 4.51 -24.29 -4.70
CA PHE A 73 3.64 -24.99 -3.76
C PHE A 73 2.29 -25.30 -4.42
N ALA A 74 1.53 -26.23 -3.82
CA ALA A 74 0.19 -26.55 -4.31
C ALA A 74 -0.75 -25.35 -4.18
N THR A 75 -1.65 -25.17 -5.14
CA THR A 75 -2.64 -24.09 -5.13
C THR A 75 -3.48 -24.15 -3.84
N PRO A 76 -3.50 -23.08 -3.02
CA PRO A 76 -4.33 -23.03 -1.83
C PRO A 76 -5.82 -23.05 -2.19
N TYR A 77 -6.66 -23.45 -1.24
CA TYR A 77 -8.12 -23.43 -1.42
C TYR A 77 -8.67 -22.01 -1.40
N ASP A 78 -8.17 -21.17 -0.50
CA ASP A 78 -8.61 -19.78 -0.32
C ASP A 78 -7.51 -18.92 0.32
N ASP A 79 -7.61 -17.60 0.18
CA ASP A 79 -6.66 -16.61 0.68
C ASP A 79 -7.27 -15.80 1.83
N ILE A 80 -6.51 -15.66 2.94
CA ILE A 80 -6.92 -14.87 4.10
C ILE A 80 -5.93 -13.72 4.31
N ILE A 81 -6.46 -12.52 4.52
CA ILE A 81 -5.69 -11.33 4.78
C ILE A 81 -5.75 -11.00 6.28
N ILE A 82 -4.59 -10.96 6.93
CA ILE A 82 -4.46 -10.58 8.34
C ILE A 82 -3.65 -9.28 8.40
N LEU A 83 -4.29 -8.21 8.87
CA LEU A 83 -3.64 -6.92 9.16
C LEU A 83 -3.62 -6.71 10.67
N ILE A 84 -2.44 -6.38 11.19
CA ILE A 84 -2.21 -6.16 12.62
C ILE A 84 -1.87 -4.69 12.82
N GLY A 85 -2.58 -4.04 13.74
CA GLY A 85 -2.36 -2.66 14.13
C GLY A 85 -2.73 -2.44 15.58
N ASP A 86 -2.12 -1.44 16.19
CA ASP A 86 -2.50 -0.94 17.50
C ASP A 86 -3.66 0.06 17.38
N CYS A 87 -4.44 0.18 18.45
CA CYS A 87 -5.54 1.14 18.53
C CYS A 87 -5.36 1.96 19.82
N THR A 88 -5.21 3.27 19.66
CA THR A 88 -5.05 4.21 20.78
C THR A 88 -6.38 4.87 21.11
N LYS A 89 -6.64 5.07 22.41
CA LYS A 89 -7.79 5.87 22.86
C LYS A 89 -7.41 7.34 22.87
N GLY A 90 -7.95 8.11 21.92
CA GLY A 90 -7.75 9.56 21.85
C GLY A 90 -8.01 10.12 20.45
N THR A 91 -8.20 11.43 20.33
CA THR A 91 -8.28 12.10 19.04
C THR A 91 -6.87 12.34 18.51
N ILE A 92 -6.52 11.68 17.41
CA ILE A 92 -5.31 12.01 16.65
C ILE A 92 -5.55 13.34 15.93
N ARG A 93 -4.85 14.40 16.36
CA ARG A 93 -4.86 15.70 15.68
C ARG A 93 -3.75 15.71 14.63
N LEU A 94 -4.14 15.98 13.38
CA LEU A 94 -3.29 16.02 12.19
C LEU A 94 -2.70 17.41 11.96
#